data_AF-A0ABD0Y2S0-F1
#
_entry.id   AF-A0ABD0Y2S0-F1
#
_cell.length_a   1.000
_cell.length_b   1.000
_cell.length_c   1.000
_cell.angle_alpha   90.00
_cell.angle_beta   90.00
_cell.angle_gamma   90.00
#
_symmetry.space_group_name_H-M   'P 1'
#
loop_
_entity.id
_entity.type
_entity.pdbx_description
1 polymer ?
#
loop_
_entity_poly.entity_id
_entity_poly.type
_entity_poly.pdbx_seq_one_letter_code
_entity_poly.pdbx_strand_id
1 'polypeptide(L)'
;GGWDPGRLSALQNVTQLISHSFTSQFVFPVLGHTEPPSDLYQQLIALWQHWLPTEALTTFQKGGYYMIEQKARKLRVIALNTNLWAVENDVEDPGGQWQWLDSQLAKLYRNRQTVYLVGHIAPGFDERQGSPPRLGLAPRHNARYVQMISKYSEVIMGQFFSHLHSDTFRIVYTHTGVPVSSIFLAPAVTPQRTVSGTNNPGLRLYKFDTDTGQLLDYSQYYLDLTAANQKGEADWSLEYNFTSYYQLSEVSPKALHDLAQMFTTEEGKEVFGRYWVANSVQVYNLPTNLAWVNAHYCAITQLDFTGYHNCLMTRASALAAASSGQDAITSAAFLVLTTAIIFLVLR
;
A
#
# COMPACT_ATOMS: atom_id res chain seq x y z
N GLY A 1 14.37 -24.58 -7.73
CA GLY A 1 13.59 -25.31 -6.71
C GLY A 1 12.20 -25.50 -7.27
N GLY A 2 11.70 -26.74 -7.29
CA GLY A 2 10.38 -27.05 -7.86
C GLY A 2 9.23 -26.42 -7.05
N TRP A 3 8.08 -26.28 -7.70
CA TRP A 3 6.84 -25.85 -7.07
C TRP A 3 6.40 -26.85 -5.99
N ASP A 4 5.98 -26.37 -4.82
CA ASP A 4 5.50 -27.19 -3.72
C ASP A 4 4.03 -27.57 -3.92
N PRO A 5 3.70 -28.87 -4.12
CA PRO A 5 2.32 -29.31 -4.30
C PRO A 5 1.40 -28.95 -3.12
N GLY A 6 1.94 -28.84 -1.89
CA GLY A 6 1.17 -28.46 -0.70
C GLY A 6 0.56 -27.07 -0.80
N ARG A 7 1.18 -26.14 -1.54
CA ARG A 7 0.65 -24.79 -1.77
C ARG A 7 -0.62 -24.80 -2.62
N LEU A 8 -0.68 -25.68 -3.62
CA LEU A 8 -1.89 -25.80 -4.44
C LEU A 8 -3.05 -26.35 -3.61
N SER A 9 -2.80 -27.35 -2.75
CA SER A 9 -3.83 -27.87 -1.84
C SER A 9 -4.29 -26.82 -0.83
N ALA A 10 -3.38 -26.00 -0.29
CA ALA A 10 -3.75 -24.88 0.57
C ALA A 10 -4.64 -23.86 -0.17
N LEU A 11 -4.30 -23.55 -1.43
CA LEU A 11 -5.10 -22.65 -2.26
C LEU A 11 -6.49 -23.22 -2.58
N GLN A 12 -6.58 -24.53 -2.83
CA GLN A 12 -7.84 -25.25 -2.99
C GLN A 12 -8.72 -25.10 -1.74
N ASN A 13 -8.16 -25.33 -0.55
CA ASN A 13 -8.88 -25.21 0.72
C ASN A 13 -9.40 -23.79 0.93
N VAL A 14 -8.57 -22.76 0.70
CA VAL A 14 -8.99 -21.35 0.81
C VAL A 14 -10.08 -21.02 -0.21
N THR A 15 -9.93 -21.49 -1.46
CA THR A 15 -10.92 -21.27 -2.52
C THR A 15 -12.28 -21.90 -2.17
N GLN A 16 -12.27 -23.11 -1.63
CA GLN A 16 -13.48 -23.81 -1.17
C GLN A 16 -14.12 -23.11 0.02
N LEU A 17 -13.32 -22.71 1.02
CA LEU A 17 -13.81 -21.97 2.18
C LEU A 17 -14.53 -20.69 1.75
N ILE A 18 -13.90 -19.88 0.89
CA ILE A 18 -14.50 -18.65 0.37
C ILE A 18 -15.78 -18.96 -0.41
N SER A 19 -15.77 -19.98 -1.28
CA SER A 19 -16.95 -20.36 -2.08
C SER A 19 -18.13 -20.80 -1.21
N HIS A 20 -17.87 -21.49 -0.10
CA HIS A 20 -18.91 -21.94 0.83
C HIS A 20 -19.42 -20.80 1.73
N SER A 21 -18.53 -19.91 2.17
CA SER A 21 -18.91 -18.78 3.03
C SER A 21 -19.65 -17.68 2.26
N PHE A 22 -19.33 -17.49 0.98
CA PHE A 22 -19.85 -16.41 0.14
C PHE A 22 -20.51 -16.96 -1.13
N THR A 23 -21.73 -17.47 -0.98
CA THR A 23 -22.42 -18.19 -2.06
C THR A 23 -22.99 -17.30 -3.16
N SER A 24 -23.16 -15.99 -2.91
CA SER A 24 -23.76 -15.04 -3.85
C SER A 24 -22.91 -13.82 -4.14
N GLN A 25 -21.80 -13.67 -3.41
CA GLN A 25 -20.89 -12.55 -3.59
C GLN A 25 -19.92 -12.84 -4.73
N PHE A 26 -19.56 -11.75 -5.39
CA PHE A 26 -18.61 -11.78 -6.48
C PHE A 26 -17.18 -11.77 -5.92
N VAL A 27 -16.38 -12.78 -6.26
CA VAL A 27 -14.98 -12.93 -5.83
C VAL A 27 -14.07 -12.81 -7.04
N PHE A 28 -12.96 -12.09 -6.91
CA PHE A 28 -11.96 -11.95 -7.98
C PHE A 28 -10.55 -12.14 -7.40
N PRO A 29 -9.92 -13.32 -7.62
CA PRO A 29 -8.62 -13.62 -7.04
C PRO A 29 -7.48 -12.94 -7.81
N VAL A 30 -6.46 -12.48 -7.08
CA VAL A 30 -5.23 -11.90 -7.64
C VAL A 30 -4.06 -12.79 -7.26
N LEU A 31 -3.15 -13.06 -8.20
CA LEU A 31 -1.97 -13.87 -7.92
C LEU A 31 -0.98 -13.12 -7.04
N GLY A 32 -0.63 -13.71 -5.90
CA GLY A 32 0.56 -13.32 -5.14
C GLY A 32 1.87 -13.93 -5.65
N HIS A 33 2.98 -13.56 -5.02
CA HIS A 33 4.32 -14.03 -5.40
C HIS A 33 4.61 -15.46 -4.93
N THR A 34 3.73 -16.01 -4.08
CA THR A 34 3.86 -17.36 -3.52
C THR A 34 3.07 -18.40 -4.31
N GLU A 35 2.25 -17.95 -5.26
CA GLU A 35 1.25 -18.67 -6.02
C GLU A 35 1.87 -19.38 -7.24
N PRO A 36 1.16 -20.37 -7.82
CA PRO A 36 1.74 -21.24 -8.84
C PRO A 36 2.32 -20.46 -10.03
N PRO A 37 3.48 -20.89 -10.57
CA PRO A 37 4.03 -20.34 -11.80
C PRO A 37 3.10 -20.57 -13.01
N SER A 38 3.41 -19.91 -14.12
CA SER A 38 2.55 -19.83 -15.31
C SER A 38 2.21 -21.18 -15.96
N ASP A 39 3.08 -22.19 -15.81
CA ASP A 39 2.84 -23.56 -16.25
C ASP A 39 1.68 -24.25 -15.50
N LEU A 40 1.30 -23.74 -14.33
CA LEU A 40 0.20 -24.26 -13.51
C LEU A 40 -1.08 -23.43 -13.58
N TYR A 41 -1.15 -22.42 -14.45
CA TYR A 41 -2.36 -21.59 -14.60
C TYR A 41 -3.61 -22.38 -14.99
N GLN A 42 -3.49 -23.48 -15.73
CA GLN A 42 -4.63 -24.34 -16.04
C GLN A 42 -5.27 -24.93 -14.77
N GLN A 43 -4.46 -25.25 -13.76
CA GLN A 43 -4.98 -25.75 -12.49
C GLN A 43 -5.67 -24.64 -11.71
N LEU A 44 -5.15 -23.41 -11.75
CA LEU A 44 -5.79 -22.25 -11.15
C LEU A 44 -7.10 -21.87 -11.84
N ILE A 45 -7.15 -21.96 -13.18
CA ILE A 45 -8.39 -21.76 -13.95
C ILE A 45 -9.44 -22.78 -13.53
N ALA A 46 -9.07 -24.05 -13.39
CA ALA A 46 -10.00 -25.06 -12.92
C ALA A 46 -10.61 -24.73 -11.55
N LEU A 47 -9.86 -24.05 -10.67
CA LEU A 47 -10.30 -23.60 -9.35
C LEU A 47 -11.13 -22.33 -9.37
N TRP A 48 -10.91 -21.41 -10.31
CA TRP A 48 -11.50 -20.06 -10.27
C TRP A 48 -12.47 -19.76 -11.40
N GLN A 49 -12.65 -20.68 -12.36
CA GLN A 49 -13.55 -20.51 -13.50
C GLN A 49 -15.02 -20.25 -13.13
N HIS A 50 -15.47 -20.66 -11.94
CA HIS A 50 -16.83 -20.36 -11.46
C HIS A 50 -17.00 -18.90 -11.03
N TRP A 51 -15.91 -18.18 -10.76
CA TRP A 51 -15.92 -16.75 -10.39
C TRP A 51 -15.61 -15.83 -11.57
N LEU A 52 -14.92 -16.33 -12.60
CA LEU A 52 -14.36 -15.51 -13.67
C LEU A 52 -15.14 -15.67 -14.99
N PRO A 53 -15.43 -14.57 -15.70
CA PRO A 53 -16.02 -14.66 -17.03
C PRO A 53 -15.03 -15.25 -18.05
N THR A 54 -15.54 -15.80 -19.16
CA THR A 54 -14.74 -16.47 -20.20
C THR A 54 -13.60 -15.59 -20.76
N GLU A 55 -13.85 -14.29 -20.95
CA GLU A 55 -12.84 -13.34 -21.42
C GLU A 55 -11.71 -13.15 -20.40
N ALA A 56 -12.03 -13.20 -19.10
CA ALA A 56 -11.04 -13.14 -18.03
C ALA A 56 -10.19 -14.42 -18.00
N LEU A 57 -10.78 -15.59 -18.22
CA LEU A 57 -10.04 -16.85 -18.28
C LEU A 57 -9.00 -16.88 -19.41
N THR A 58 -9.32 -16.27 -20.55
CA THR A 58 -8.39 -16.19 -21.68
C THR A 58 -7.14 -15.36 -21.36
N THR A 59 -7.33 -14.19 -20.74
CA THR A 59 -6.21 -13.32 -20.33
C THR A 59 -5.46 -13.87 -19.11
N PHE A 60 -6.18 -14.51 -18.19
CA PHE A 60 -5.59 -15.24 -17.07
C PHE A 60 -4.66 -16.36 -17.56
N GLN A 61 -5.09 -17.18 -18.53
CA GLN A 61 -4.23 -18.23 -19.07
C GLN A 61 -2.96 -17.68 -19.74
N LYS A 62 -3.03 -16.48 -20.33
CA LYS A 62 -1.89 -15.83 -20.99
C LYS A 62 -0.85 -15.31 -20.00
N GLY A 63 -1.29 -14.69 -18.89
CA GLY A 63 -0.38 -13.96 -18.02
C GLY A 63 -0.82 -13.79 -16.57
N GLY A 64 -1.91 -14.43 -16.14
CA GLY A 64 -2.41 -14.36 -14.76
C GLY A 64 -3.06 -13.02 -14.39
N TYR A 65 -3.33 -12.18 -15.39
CA TYR A 65 -4.01 -10.89 -15.26
C TYR A 65 -5.30 -10.92 -16.08
N TYR A 66 -6.30 -10.12 -15.69
CA TYR A 66 -7.58 -10.08 -16.37
C TYR A 66 -8.39 -8.83 -15.98
N MET A 67 -9.51 -8.62 -16.68
CA MET A 67 -10.48 -7.58 -16.33
C MET A 67 -11.84 -8.22 -16.10
N ILE A 68 -12.59 -7.67 -15.15
CA ILE A 68 -13.98 -8.02 -14.88
C ILE A 68 -14.83 -6.76 -15.04
N GLU A 69 -15.97 -6.91 -15.71
CA GLU A 69 -16.99 -5.88 -15.81
C GLU A 69 -18.34 -6.39 -15.28
N GLN A 70 -18.81 -5.77 -14.20
CA GLN A 70 -20.14 -5.98 -13.63
C GLN A 70 -21.06 -4.84 -14.08
N LYS A 71 -21.61 -4.96 -15.30
CA LYS A 71 -22.38 -3.89 -15.96
C LYS A 71 -23.53 -3.35 -15.11
N ALA A 72 -24.27 -4.23 -14.43
CA ALA A 72 -25.40 -3.86 -13.58
C ALA A 72 -24.99 -2.97 -12.38
N ARG A 73 -23.74 -3.08 -11.93
CA ARG A 73 -23.18 -2.32 -10.81
C ARG A 73 -22.22 -1.21 -11.26
N LYS A 74 -22.08 -1.00 -12.58
CA LYS A 74 -21.07 -0.12 -13.20
C LYS A 74 -19.64 -0.35 -12.68
N LEU A 75 -19.36 -1.53 -12.12
CA LEU A 75 -18.10 -1.87 -11.48
C LEU A 75 -17.17 -2.52 -12.48
N ARG A 76 -15.95 -1.98 -12.60
CA ARG A 76 -14.88 -2.55 -13.41
C ARG A 76 -13.64 -2.72 -12.57
N VAL A 77 -13.05 -3.90 -12.64
CA VAL A 77 -11.84 -4.24 -11.90
C VAL A 77 -10.84 -4.82 -12.87
N ILE A 78 -9.63 -4.28 -12.88
CA ILE A 78 -8.48 -4.85 -13.58
C ILE A 78 -7.60 -5.51 -12.52
N ALA A 79 -7.50 -6.83 -12.59
CA ALA A 79 -6.59 -7.63 -11.77
C ALA A 79 -5.26 -7.79 -12.49
N LEU A 80 -4.21 -7.23 -11.89
CA LEU A 80 -2.85 -7.22 -12.42
C LEU A 80 -2.04 -8.36 -11.81
N ASN A 81 -1.22 -9.00 -12.64
CA ASN A 81 -0.17 -9.89 -12.17
C ASN A 81 1.12 -9.09 -12.02
N THR A 82 1.27 -8.40 -10.89
CA THR A 82 2.45 -7.57 -10.63
C THR A 82 3.70 -8.36 -10.27
N ASN A 83 3.58 -9.69 -10.06
CA ASN A 83 4.73 -10.58 -9.92
C ASN A 83 5.60 -10.59 -11.18
N LEU A 84 4.98 -10.42 -12.35
CA LEU A 84 5.68 -10.28 -13.64
C LEU A 84 6.57 -9.02 -13.70
N TRP A 85 6.29 -8.02 -12.87
CA TRP A 85 7.00 -6.75 -12.82
C TRP A 85 7.99 -6.65 -11.67
N ALA A 86 7.93 -7.56 -10.70
CA ALA A 86 8.85 -7.61 -9.57
C ALA A 86 10.21 -8.23 -9.92
N VAL A 87 10.28 -9.03 -10.99
CA VAL A 87 11.51 -9.66 -11.43
C VAL A 87 12.31 -8.72 -12.32
N GLU A 88 13.55 -8.44 -11.94
CA GLU A 88 14.52 -7.75 -12.79
C GLU A 88 15.04 -8.70 -13.87
N ASN A 89 14.77 -8.36 -15.13
CA ASN A 89 15.18 -9.08 -16.34
C ASN A 89 15.09 -8.10 -17.52
N ASP A 90 15.39 -8.54 -18.74
CA ASP A 90 15.35 -7.67 -19.94
C ASP A 90 14.01 -7.71 -20.70
N VAL A 91 12.98 -8.40 -20.19
CA VAL A 91 11.68 -8.54 -20.88
C VAL A 91 10.85 -7.27 -20.79
N GLU A 92 10.73 -6.50 -21.87
CA GLU A 92 10.05 -5.20 -21.88
C GLU A 92 8.55 -5.26 -21.56
N ASP A 93 7.85 -6.30 -22.01
CA ASP A 93 6.42 -6.50 -21.74
C ASP A 93 6.14 -7.94 -21.27
N PRO A 94 6.43 -8.26 -20.00
CA PRO A 94 6.28 -9.62 -19.48
C PRO A 94 4.80 -10.02 -19.50
N GLY A 95 4.51 -11.12 -20.18
CA GLY A 95 3.14 -11.61 -20.41
C GLY A 95 2.32 -10.79 -21.40
N GLY A 96 2.85 -9.72 -22.01
CA GLY A 96 2.08 -8.77 -22.82
C GLY A 96 1.10 -7.92 -22.00
N GLN A 97 1.35 -7.80 -20.69
CA GLN A 97 0.46 -7.14 -19.74
C GLN A 97 0.45 -5.62 -19.92
N TRP A 98 1.57 -4.99 -20.26
CA TRP A 98 1.64 -3.53 -20.45
C TRP A 98 0.85 -3.09 -21.67
N GLN A 99 1.05 -3.74 -22.82
CA GLN A 99 0.27 -3.45 -24.02
C GLN A 99 -1.22 -3.69 -23.77
N TRP A 100 -1.56 -4.78 -23.09
CA TRP A 100 -2.94 -5.08 -22.73
C TRP A 100 -3.54 -4.01 -21.80
N LEU A 101 -2.82 -3.63 -20.74
CA LEU A 101 -3.29 -2.64 -19.77
C LEU A 101 -3.52 -1.26 -20.41
N ASP A 102 -2.58 -0.78 -21.23
CA ASP A 102 -2.73 0.47 -21.98
C ASP A 102 -3.98 0.41 -22.88
N SER A 103 -4.21 -0.71 -23.57
CA SER A 103 -5.41 -0.88 -24.41
C SER A 103 -6.72 -0.83 -23.62
N GLN A 104 -6.77 -1.44 -22.41
CA GLN A 104 -7.95 -1.41 -21.55
C GLN A 104 -8.20 0.00 -21.02
N LEU A 105 -7.17 0.64 -20.45
CA LEU A 105 -7.28 1.99 -19.90
C LEU A 105 -7.61 3.02 -20.98
N ALA A 106 -7.02 2.92 -22.18
CA ALA A 106 -7.35 3.80 -23.31
C ALA A 106 -8.81 3.65 -23.77
N LYS A 107 -9.36 2.43 -23.73
CA LYS A 107 -10.78 2.18 -24.04
C LYS A 107 -11.68 2.82 -22.99
N LEU A 108 -11.38 2.62 -21.71
CA LEU A 108 -12.13 3.18 -20.59
C LEU A 108 -12.09 4.71 -20.60
N TYR A 109 -10.91 5.29 -20.86
CA TYR A 109 -10.70 6.72 -21.01
C TYR A 109 -11.58 7.32 -22.11
N ARG A 110 -11.55 6.75 -23.32
CA ARG A 110 -12.39 7.20 -24.45
C ARG A 110 -13.89 7.10 -24.15
N ASN A 111 -14.29 6.11 -23.35
CA ASN A 111 -15.69 5.88 -23.01
C ASN A 111 -16.13 6.58 -21.72
N ARG A 112 -15.25 7.34 -21.04
CA ARG A 112 -15.51 7.97 -19.74
C ARG A 112 -16.01 6.97 -18.69
N GLN A 113 -15.38 5.80 -18.65
CA GLN A 113 -15.72 4.70 -17.74
C GLN A 113 -14.65 4.57 -16.66
N THR A 114 -15.09 4.42 -15.42
CA THR A 114 -14.19 4.29 -14.28
C THR A 114 -13.80 2.83 -14.00
N VAL A 115 -12.66 2.64 -13.33
CA VAL A 115 -12.09 1.33 -13.01
C VAL A 115 -11.30 1.35 -11.71
N TYR A 116 -11.28 0.22 -11.02
CA TYR A 116 -10.34 -0.08 -9.95
C TYR A 116 -9.21 -0.98 -10.43
N LEU A 117 -8.00 -0.73 -9.97
CA LEU A 117 -6.87 -1.63 -10.18
C LEU A 117 -6.63 -2.44 -8.91
N VAL A 118 -6.39 -3.73 -9.07
CA VAL A 118 -5.98 -4.61 -7.97
C VAL A 118 -4.73 -5.38 -8.37
N GLY A 119 -3.81 -5.57 -7.42
CA GLY A 119 -2.57 -6.30 -7.63
C GLY A 119 -2.02 -6.81 -6.31
N HIS A 120 -0.98 -7.65 -6.35
CA HIS A 120 -0.35 -8.13 -5.11
C HIS A 120 0.73 -7.17 -4.62
N ILE A 121 1.80 -7.04 -5.40
CA ILE A 121 2.96 -6.19 -5.12
C ILE A 121 2.68 -4.78 -5.64
N ALA A 122 2.72 -3.79 -4.75
CA ALA A 122 2.54 -2.37 -5.09
C ALA A 122 3.84 -1.75 -5.63
N PRO A 123 3.77 -0.67 -6.44
CA PRO A 123 4.93 0.15 -6.76
C PRO A 123 5.44 0.93 -5.53
N GLY A 124 6.68 1.39 -5.61
CA GLY A 124 7.33 2.15 -4.56
C GLY A 124 8.03 1.26 -3.54
N PHE A 125 8.27 1.81 -2.37
CA PHE A 125 9.15 1.24 -1.35
C PHE A 125 8.36 0.69 -0.17
N ASP A 126 8.96 -0.29 0.53
CA ASP A 126 8.51 -0.73 1.84
C ASP A 126 8.84 0.34 2.90
N GLU A 127 7.81 0.88 3.56
CA GLU A 127 7.96 1.96 4.53
C GLU A 127 8.60 1.51 5.86
N ARG A 128 8.53 0.21 6.18
CA ARG A 128 9.07 -0.36 7.42
C ARG A 128 10.48 -0.86 7.26
N GLN A 129 10.94 -1.03 6.02
CA GLN A 129 12.28 -1.51 5.78
C GLN A 129 13.29 -0.40 6.05
N GLY A 130 14.31 -0.72 6.84
CA GLY A 130 15.47 0.15 7.02
C GLY A 130 16.34 0.23 5.75
N SER A 131 17.54 0.77 5.90
CA SER A 131 18.49 0.87 4.78
C SER A 131 19.20 -0.47 4.51
N PRO A 132 19.37 -0.91 3.24
CA PRO A 132 18.88 -0.25 2.03
C PRO A 132 17.38 -0.54 1.76
N PRO A 133 16.63 0.47 1.30
CA PRO A 133 15.22 0.34 0.96
C PRO A 133 15.05 -0.59 -0.26
N ARG A 134 14.02 -1.46 -0.23
CA ARG A 134 13.69 -2.30 -1.40
C ARG A 134 12.47 -1.76 -2.12
N LEU A 135 12.63 -1.63 -3.43
CA LEU A 135 11.54 -1.30 -4.34
C LEU A 135 10.70 -2.58 -4.57
N GLY A 136 9.38 -2.46 -4.51
CA GLY A 136 8.47 -3.61 -4.70
C GLY A 136 8.53 -4.16 -6.12
N LEU A 137 8.55 -3.29 -7.12
CA LEU A 137 8.67 -3.65 -8.52
C LEU A 137 10.10 -3.40 -9.04
N ALA A 138 10.52 -4.10 -10.09
CA ALA A 138 11.79 -3.80 -10.74
C ALA A 138 11.80 -2.34 -11.24
N PRO A 139 12.93 -1.61 -11.15
CA PRO A 139 12.97 -0.15 -11.35
C PRO A 139 12.29 0.34 -12.64
N ARG A 140 12.52 -0.34 -13.77
CA ARG A 140 11.89 0.00 -15.06
C ARG A 140 10.38 -0.16 -15.05
N HIS A 141 9.87 -1.24 -14.46
CA HIS A 141 8.43 -1.53 -14.41
C HIS A 141 7.74 -0.63 -13.39
N ASN A 142 8.43 -0.31 -12.30
CA ASN A 142 7.96 0.66 -11.32
C ASN A 142 7.75 2.05 -11.96
N ALA A 143 8.77 2.57 -12.65
CA ALA A 143 8.68 3.85 -13.34
C ALA A 143 7.58 3.85 -14.41
N ARG A 144 7.48 2.77 -15.20
CA ARG A 144 6.42 2.60 -16.21
C ARG A 144 5.02 2.55 -15.58
N TYR A 145 4.87 1.89 -14.43
CA TYR A 145 3.62 1.85 -13.68
C TYR A 145 3.18 3.27 -13.29
N VAL A 146 4.06 4.03 -12.63
CA VAL A 146 3.77 5.41 -12.19
C VAL A 146 3.35 6.29 -13.37
N GLN A 147 4.04 6.19 -14.52
CA GLN A 147 3.69 6.93 -15.73
C GLN A 147 2.31 6.52 -16.29
N MET A 148 2.03 5.21 -16.34
CA MET A 148 0.75 4.68 -16.83
C MET A 148 -0.42 5.16 -15.97
N ILE A 149 -0.28 5.11 -14.65
CA ILE A 149 -1.30 5.59 -13.72
C ILE A 149 -1.51 7.09 -13.85
N SER A 150 -0.42 7.87 -13.93
CA SER A 150 -0.50 9.32 -14.12
C SER A 150 -1.28 9.68 -15.39
N LYS A 151 -0.97 9.00 -16.51
CA LYS A 151 -1.63 9.17 -17.82
C LYS A 151 -3.14 8.90 -17.80
N TYR A 152 -3.59 7.90 -17.03
CA TYR A 152 -4.99 7.45 -17.00
C TYR A 152 -5.71 7.75 -15.68
N SER A 153 -5.16 8.67 -14.88
CA SER A 153 -5.65 8.99 -13.54
C SER A 153 -7.13 9.40 -13.49
N GLU A 154 -7.65 10.05 -14.54
CA GLU A 154 -9.05 10.47 -14.63
C GLU A 154 -10.07 9.30 -14.58
N VAL A 155 -9.68 8.10 -14.98
CA VAL A 155 -10.57 6.92 -14.96
C VAL A 155 -10.26 5.92 -13.86
N ILE A 156 -9.13 6.06 -13.16
CA ILE A 156 -8.70 5.14 -12.11
C ILE A 156 -9.17 5.69 -10.77
N MET A 157 -10.24 5.10 -10.21
CA MET A 157 -10.88 5.61 -8.99
C MET A 157 -10.24 5.12 -7.69
N GLY A 158 -9.37 4.11 -7.78
CA GLY A 158 -8.70 3.52 -6.64
C GLY A 158 -7.86 2.34 -7.05
N GLN A 159 -6.81 2.09 -6.27
CA GLN A 159 -5.89 0.99 -6.48
C GLN A 159 -5.71 0.24 -5.16
N PHE A 160 -5.81 -1.09 -5.20
CA PHE A 160 -5.80 -1.92 -3.99
C PHE A 160 -4.74 -3.02 -4.12
N PHE A 161 -3.78 -2.98 -3.19
CA PHE A 161 -2.62 -3.85 -3.19
C PHE A 161 -2.39 -4.47 -1.81
N SER A 162 -1.40 -5.36 -1.70
CA SER A 162 -1.01 -5.96 -0.44
C SER A 162 0.51 -6.20 -0.41
N HIS A 163 0.94 -7.45 -0.20
CA HIS A 163 2.32 -7.92 -0.14
C HIS A 163 3.14 -7.47 1.08
N LEU A 164 3.07 -6.20 1.49
CA LEU A 164 3.86 -5.67 2.62
C LEU A 164 3.36 -6.13 4.00
N HIS A 165 2.14 -6.66 4.06
CA HIS A 165 1.44 -7.03 5.30
C HIS A 165 1.27 -5.83 6.27
N SER A 166 1.32 -4.61 5.74
CA SER A 166 1.17 -3.38 6.47
C SER A 166 -0.06 -2.61 6.02
N ASP A 167 -0.69 -1.89 6.94
CA ASP A 167 -1.72 -0.91 6.62
C ASP A 167 -1.05 0.40 6.19
N THR A 168 -1.06 0.67 4.89
CA THR A 168 -0.42 1.88 4.35
C THR A 168 -1.06 2.31 3.04
N PHE A 169 -0.63 3.46 2.53
CA PHE A 169 -1.06 3.99 1.24
C PHE A 169 0.10 4.62 0.48
N ARG A 170 -0.09 4.84 -0.82
CA ARG A 170 0.84 5.52 -1.73
C ARG A 170 0.10 6.55 -2.55
N ILE A 171 0.81 7.58 -2.97
CA ILE A 171 0.26 8.64 -3.82
C ILE A 171 1.04 8.68 -5.13
N VAL A 172 0.30 8.73 -6.24
CA VAL A 172 0.87 8.93 -7.58
C VAL A 172 0.70 10.38 -7.97
N TYR A 173 1.78 10.99 -8.46
CA TYR A 173 1.82 12.37 -8.89
C TYR A 173 1.94 12.49 -10.40
N THR A 174 1.54 13.63 -10.95
CA THR A 174 1.97 14.08 -12.28
C THR A 174 3.45 14.44 -12.28
N HIS A 175 4.04 14.60 -13.46
CA HIS A 175 5.40 15.14 -13.61
C HIS A 175 5.55 16.58 -13.05
N THR A 176 4.44 17.30 -12.86
CA THR A 176 4.39 18.64 -12.24
C THR A 176 4.17 18.61 -10.73
N GLY A 177 4.09 17.41 -10.12
CA GLY A 177 3.94 17.26 -8.67
C GLY A 177 2.50 17.35 -8.15
N VAL A 178 1.49 17.23 -9.02
CA VAL A 178 0.08 17.23 -8.62
C VAL A 178 -0.34 15.81 -8.22
N PRO A 179 -0.91 15.56 -7.03
CA PRO A 179 -1.40 14.25 -6.65
C PRO A 179 -2.64 13.88 -7.47
N VAL A 180 -2.62 12.72 -8.14
CA VAL A 180 -3.66 12.32 -9.12
C VAL A 180 -4.23 10.92 -8.91
N SER A 181 -3.56 10.05 -8.14
CA SER A 181 -4.13 8.74 -7.79
C SER A 181 -3.62 8.24 -6.44
N SER A 182 -4.34 7.28 -5.87
CA SER A 182 -4.08 6.71 -4.56
C SER A 182 -4.04 5.19 -4.63
N ILE A 183 -3.09 4.60 -3.90
CA ILE A 183 -2.93 3.15 -3.76
C ILE A 183 -3.09 2.81 -2.29
N PHE A 184 -4.02 1.94 -1.95
CA PHE A 184 -4.21 1.43 -0.60
C PHE A 184 -3.61 0.03 -0.50
N LEU A 185 -2.76 -0.18 0.50
CA LEU A 185 -2.18 -1.47 0.81
C LEU A 185 -2.90 -2.00 2.06
N ALA A 186 -3.47 -3.19 1.94
CA ALA A 186 -4.15 -3.85 3.06
C ALA A 186 -3.17 -4.77 3.82
N PRO A 187 -3.27 -4.82 5.16
CA PRO A 187 -2.50 -5.76 5.97
C PRO A 187 -2.93 -7.20 5.68
N ALA A 188 -2.13 -8.17 6.13
CA ALA A 188 -2.40 -9.57 5.89
C ALA A 188 -3.20 -10.22 7.03
N VAL A 189 -3.87 -11.33 6.71
CA VAL A 189 -4.45 -12.22 7.75
C VAL A 189 -3.32 -12.97 8.49
N THR A 190 -2.23 -13.31 7.80
CA THR A 190 -1.09 -13.94 8.47
C THR A 190 -0.39 -12.94 9.39
N PRO A 191 -0.12 -13.31 10.66
CA PRO A 191 0.72 -12.53 11.56
C PRO A 191 2.21 -12.84 11.37
N GLN A 192 2.57 -13.59 10.32
CA GLN A 192 3.95 -14.01 10.12
C GLN A 192 4.87 -12.79 9.98
N ARG A 193 5.91 -12.76 10.81
CA ARG A 193 6.98 -11.78 10.73
C ARG A 193 7.66 -11.86 9.37
N THR A 194 7.48 -10.83 8.56
CA THR A 194 8.26 -10.61 7.34
C THR A 194 9.55 -9.85 7.68
N VAL A 195 10.38 -9.59 6.67
CA VAL A 195 11.52 -8.66 6.82
C VAL A 195 11.07 -7.25 7.26
N SER A 196 9.82 -6.90 6.96
CA SER A 196 9.16 -5.62 7.29
C SER A 196 8.56 -5.62 8.69
N GLY A 197 8.57 -6.76 9.39
CA GLY A 197 8.02 -6.90 10.74
C GLY A 197 6.71 -7.68 10.77
N THR A 198 5.95 -7.51 11.86
CA THR A 198 4.75 -8.31 12.14
C THR A 198 3.53 -7.42 12.23
N ASN A 199 2.35 -8.02 12.05
CA ASN A 199 1.05 -7.39 12.18
C ASN A 199 0.10 -8.35 12.91
N ASN A 200 -0.95 -7.83 13.53
CA ASN A 200 -2.11 -8.66 13.84
C ASN A 200 -2.85 -9.03 12.54
N PRO A 201 -3.59 -10.15 12.51
CA PRO A 201 -4.47 -10.47 11.39
C PRO A 201 -5.43 -9.32 11.09
N GLY A 202 -5.48 -8.88 9.84
CA GLY A 202 -6.31 -7.76 9.40
C GLY A 202 -7.21 -8.10 8.22
N LEU A 203 -8.38 -7.47 8.18
CA LEU A 203 -9.34 -7.50 7.07
C LEU A 203 -9.88 -6.09 6.82
N ARG A 204 -10.11 -5.72 5.56
CA ARG A 204 -10.56 -4.37 5.21
C ARG A 204 -11.82 -4.40 4.36
N LEU A 205 -12.77 -3.52 4.69
CA LEU A 205 -14.00 -3.31 3.94
C LEU A 205 -14.02 -1.89 3.37
N TYR A 206 -13.99 -1.77 2.04
CA TYR A 206 -14.06 -0.47 1.36
C TYR A 206 -15.50 -0.06 1.09
N LYS A 207 -15.78 1.23 1.26
CA LYS A 207 -17.04 1.89 0.91
C LYS A 207 -16.80 2.80 -0.28
N PHE A 208 -17.58 2.66 -1.34
CA PHE A 208 -17.47 3.46 -2.55
C PHE A 208 -18.85 3.87 -3.07
N ASP A 209 -18.86 4.96 -3.84
CA ASP A 209 -20.02 5.46 -4.57
C ASP A 209 -20.23 4.61 -5.83
N THR A 210 -21.43 4.04 -5.99
CA THR A 210 -21.72 3.10 -7.08
C THR A 210 -21.95 3.77 -8.44
N ASP A 211 -22.16 5.08 -8.48
CA ASP A 211 -22.38 5.81 -9.72
C ASP A 211 -21.08 6.34 -10.33
N THR A 212 -20.21 6.87 -9.49
CA THR A 212 -18.92 7.47 -9.87
C THR A 212 -17.77 6.49 -9.73
N GLY A 213 -17.87 5.52 -8.81
CA GLY A 213 -16.75 4.68 -8.38
C GLY A 213 -15.84 5.37 -7.37
N GLN A 214 -16.16 6.57 -6.88
CA GLN A 214 -15.33 7.26 -5.90
C GLN A 214 -15.23 6.44 -4.61
N LEU A 215 -14.01 6.26 -4.09
CA LEU A 215 -13.83 5.69 -2.77
C LEU A 215 -14.27 6.71 -1.71
N LEU A 216 -15.11 6.29 -0.77
CA LEU A 216 -15.70 7.16 0.24
C LEU A 216 -15.07 6.95 1.63
N ASP A 217 -14.78 5.70 1.98
CA ASP A 217 -14.17 5.33 3.26
C ASP A 217 -13.66 3.88 3.22
N TYR A 218 -12.98 3.43 4.27
CA TYR A 218 -12.86 2.01 4.58
C TYR A 218 -12.88 1.75 6.09
N SER A 219 -13.40 0.57 6.45
CA SER A 219 -13.36 0.02 7.80
C SER A 219 -12.25 -1.02 7.86
N GLN A 220 -11.28 -0.81 8.75
CA GLN A 220 -10.24 -1.78 9.05
C GLN A 220 -10.69 -2.62 10.25
N TYR A 221 -10.70 -3.94 10.08
CA TYR A 221 -10.96 -4.91 11.12
C TYR A 221 -9.66 -5.64 11.46
N TYR A 222 -9.54 -6.08 12.71
CA TYR A 222 -8.40 -6.84 13.17
C TYR A 222 -8.79 -7.86 14.23
N LEU A 223 -7.88 -8.81 14.44
CA LEU A 223 -7.92 -9.76 15.54
C LEU A 223 -6.73 -9.49 16.45
N ASP A 224 -6.96 -9.13 17.71
CA ASP A 224 -5.88 -9.13 18.71
C ASP A 224 -5.44 -10.58 18.94
N LEU A 225 -4.35 -10.97 18.30
CA LEU A 225 -3.89 -12.35 18.30
C LEU A 225 -3.44 -12.80 19.70
N THR A 226 -2.91 -11.88 20.51
CA THR A 226 -2.45 -12.20 21.86
C THR A 226 -3.66 -12.48 22.75
N ALA A 227 -4.66 -11.60 22.73
CA ALA A 227 -5.90 -11.78 23.49
C ALA A 227 -6.66 -13.03 23.03
N ALA A 228 -6.76 -13.25 21.70
CA ALA A 228 -7.44 -14.40 21.13
C ALA A 228 -6.81 -15.73 21.58
N ASN A 229 -5.48 -15.83 21.58
CA ASN A 229 -4.77 -17.03 22.04
C ASN A 229 -4.91 -17.26 23.55
N GLN A 230 -4.95 -16.20 24.36
CA GLN A 230 -5.16 -16.31 25.80
C GLN A 230 -6.58 -16.79 26.14
N LYS A 231 -7.58 -16.31 25.40
CA LYS A 231 -8.99 -16.66 25.59
C LYS A 231 -9.37 -17.99 24.93
N GLY A 232 -8.66 -18.38 23.87
CA GLY A 232 -9.03 -19.50 23.01
C GLY A 232 -10.19 -19.19 22.05
N GLU A 233 -10.45 -17.91 21.77
CA GLU A 233 -11.57 -17.45 20.94
C GLU A 233 -11.13 -16.31 19.99
N ALA A 234 -11.58 -16.35 18.73
CA ALA A 234 -11.18 -15.40 17.70
C ALA A 234 -12.17 -14.23 17.56
N ASP A 235 -12.07 -13.26 18.46
CA ASP A 235 -12.94 -12.08 18.48
C ASP A 235 -12.42 -10.98 17.54
N TRP A 236 -12.88 -10.99 16.28
CA TRP A 236 -12.60 -9.91 15.32
C TRP A 236 -13.34 -8.63 15.73
N SER A 237 -12.63 -7.50 15.72
CA SER A 237 -13.18 -6.19 16.08
C SER A 237 -12.82 -5.12 15.06
N LEU A 238 -13.59 -4.03 15.06
CA LEU A 238 -13.29 -2.85 14.26
C LEU A 238 -12.07 -2.15 14.85
N GLU A 239 -11.01 -2.00 14.06
CA GLU A 239 -9.83 -1.22 14.42
C GLU A 239 -10.13 0.27 14.29
N TYR A 240 -10.55 0.70 13.10
CA TYR A 240 -10.93 2.09 12.82
C TYR A 240 -11.71 2.23 11.50
N ASN A 241 -12.39 3.37 11.33
CA ASN A 241 -12.91 3.85 10.05
C ASN A 241 -12.02 4.98 9.52
N PHE A 242 -11.50 4.86 8.30
CA PHE A 242 -10.40 5.67 7.77
C PHE A 242 -10.65 7.18 7.83
N THR A 243 -11.78 7.65 7.30
CA THR A 243 -12.10 9.09 7.28
C THR A 243 -12.22 9.66 8.70
N SER A 244 -12.93 8.97 9.60
CA SER A 244 -13.10 9.42 10.98
C SER A 244 -11.79 9.39 11.78
N TYR A 245 -10.94 8.40 11.55
CA TYR A 245 -9.69 8.18 12.30
C TYR A 245 -8.62 9.23 11.97
N TYR A 246 -8.58 9.66 10.71
CA TYR A 246 -7.68 10.71 10.22
C TYR A 246 -8.36 12.08 10.03
N GLN A 247 -9.63 12.22 10.44
CA GLN A 247 -10.43 13.46 10.32
C GLN A 247 -10.48 14.01 8.89
N LEU A 248 -10.62 13.12 7.90
CA LEU A 248 -10.69 13.47 6.49
C LEU A 248 -12.15 13.72 6.09
N SER A 249 -12.40 14.81 5.35
CA SER A 249 -13.71 15.08 4.76
C SER A 249 -14.00 14.27 3.50
N GLU A 250 -12.95 13.75 2.85
CA GLU A 250 -13.02 12.96 1.63
C GLU A 250 -11.82 12.03 1.50
N VAL A 251 -11.94 11.02 0.64
CA VAL A 251 -10.81 10.18 0.23
C VAL A 251 -10.39 10.60 -1.18
N SER A 252 -9.42 11.50 -1.27
CA SER A 252 -8.88 12.01 -2.53
C SER A 252 -7.34 11.99 -2.51
N PRO A 253 -6.67 11.92 -3.69
CA PRO A 253 -5.20 12.01 -3.75
C PRO A 253 -4.65 13.26 -3.05
N LYS A 254 -5.37 14.38 -3.13
CA LYS A 254 -5.02 15.62 -2.44
C LYS A 254 -5.15 15.47 -0.92
N ALA A 255 -6.29 14.98 -0.42
CA ALA A 255 -6.50 14.79 1.02
C ALA A 255 -5.46 13.83 1.63
N LEU A 256 -5.09 12.76 0.90
CA LEU A 256 -4.03 11.85 1.32
C LEU A 256 -2.63 12.49 1.30
N HIS A 257 -2.35 13.37 0.33
CA HIS A 257 -1.11 14.14 0.32
C HIS A 257 -1.04 15.09 1.52
N ASP A 258 -2.11 15.80 1.80
CA ASP A 258 -2.19 16.70 2.95
C ASP A 258 -2.03 15.93 4.27
N LEU A 259 -2.62 14.74 4.40
CA LEU A 259 -2.41 13.83 5.53
C LEU A 259 -0.93 13.41 5.66
N ALA A 260 -0.29 13.03 4.57
CA ALA A 260 1.12 12.67 4.57
C ALA A 260 2.02 13.86 4.96
N GLN A 261 1.72 15.07 4.47
CA GLN A 261 2.41 16.30 4.90
C GLN A 261 2.24 16.54 6.40
N MET A 262 1.01 16.36 6.92
CA MET A 262 0.70 16.55 8.33
C MET A 262 1.58 15.68 9.23
N PHE A 263 1.87 14.42 8.86
CA PHE A 263 2.78 13.56 9.63
C PHE A 263 4.14 14.19 9.91
N THR A 264 4.57 15.14 9.09
CA THR A 264 5.88 15.77 9.17
C THR A 264 5.93 17.06 9.99
N THR A 265 4.79 17.55 10.49
CA THR A 265 4.72 18.74 11.34
C THR A 265 4.77 18.38 12.82
N GLU A 266 5.02 19.37 13.68
CA GLU A 266 5.03 19.16 15.13
C GLU A 266 3.63 18.79 15.65
N GLU A 267 2.58 19.45 15.14
CA GLU A 267 1.18 19.20 15.49
C GLU A 267 0.70 17.82 14.99
N GLY A 268 1.26 17.33 13.89
CA GLY A 268 0.88 16.05 13.29
C GLY A 268 1.58 14.82 13.87
N LYS A 269 2.45 14.97 14.88
CA LYS A 269 3.12 13.85 15.56
C LYS A 269 2.15 12.83 16.13
N GLU A 270 1.05 13.30 16.73
CA GLU A 270 0.00 12.40 17.25
C GLU A 270 -0.73 11.66 16.13
N VAL A 271 -0.97 12.33 15.00
CA VAL A 271 -1.62 11.74 13.82
C VAL A 271 -0.70 10.68 13.20
N PHE A 272 0.60 10.95 13.09
CA PHE A 272 1.58 9.95 12.69
C PHE A 272 1.66 8.79 13.68
N GLY A 273 1.60 9.06 15.00
CA GLY A 273 1.56 8.03 16.02
C GLY A 273 0.38 7.07 15.85
N ARG A 274 -0.81 7.60 15.57
CA ARG A 274 -2.00 6.80 15.20
C ARG A 274 -1.76 5.98 13.94
N TYR A 275 -1.24 6.61 12.87
CA TYR A 275 -0.89 5.92 11.63
C TYR A 275 0.14 4.80 11.85
N TRP A 276 1.14 4.99 12.69
CA TRP A 276 2.16 4.00 13.00
C TRP A 276 1.59 2.76 13.70
N VAL A 277 0.71 2.97 14.69
CA VAL A 277 0.01 1.88 15.39
C VAL A 277 -0.88 1.11 14.39
N ALA A 278 -1.71 1.83 13.63
CA ALA A 278 -2.60 1.25 12.62
C ALA A 278 -1.82 0.51 11.53
N ASN A 279 -0.67 1.06 11.09
CA ASN A 279 0.20 0.45 10.11
C ASN A 279 0.49 -1.01 10.51
N SER A 280 0.92 -1.22 11.75
CA SER A 280 1.22 -2.52 12.35
C SER A 280 0.02 -3.34 12.81
N VAL A 281 -1.21 -2.85 12.59
CA VAL A 281 -2.43 -3.46 13.09
C VAL A 281 -2.36 -3.63 14.62
N GLN A 282 -2.03 -2.54 15.32
CA GLN A 282 -1.86 -2.47 16.77
C GLN A 282 -0.75 -3.31 17.42
N VAL A 283 0.22 -3.82 16.65
CA VAL A 283 1.36 -4.53 17.24
C VAL A 283 2.38 -3.56 17.87
N TYR A 284 2.64 -2.44 17.20
CA TYR A 284 3.65 -1.48 17.64
C TYR A 284 3.03 -0.43 18.55
N ASN A 285 3.79 -0.05 19.59
CA ASN A 285 3.53 1.15 20.37
C ASN A 285 3.91 2.40 19.58
N LEU A 286 3.55 3.58 20.11
CA LEU A 286 3.94 4.86 19.53
C LEU A 286 5.45 4.92 19.17
N PRO A 287 5.80 5.52 18.03
CA PRO A 287 7.17 5.50 17.53
C PRO A 287 8.10 6.29 18.47
N THR A 288 9.27 5.73 18.75
CA THR A 288 10.28 6.37 19.62
C THR A 288 11.30 7.21 18.84
N ASN A 289 11.28 7.17 17.51
CA ASN A 289 12.28 7.82 16.65
C ASN A 289 11.62 8.53 15.45
N LEU A 290 11.99 9.80 15.24
CA LEU A 290 11.55 10.62 14.10
C LEU A 290 12.02 10.10 12.73
N ALA A 291 13.04 9.25 12.68
CA ALA A 291 13.47 8.60 11.43
C ALA A 291 12.33 7.83 10.73
N TRP A 292 11.41 7.26 11.51
CA TRP A 292 10.24 6.56 10.98
C TRP A 292 9.26 7.49 10.26
N VAL A 293 9.10 8.74 10.75
CA VAL A 293 8.28 9.75 10.07
C VAL A 293 8.80 9.97 8.67
N ASN A 294 10.12 10.15 8.52
CA ASN A 294 10.74 10.39 7.22
C ASN A 294 10.63 9.18 6.29
N ALA A 295 10.89 7.97 6.79
CA ALA A 295 10.80 6.75 5.99
C ALA A 295 9.39 6.54 5.44
N HIS A 296 8.37 6.69 6.28
CA HIS A 296 6.98 6.55 5.88
C HIS A 296 6.54 7.68 4.95
N TYR A 297 6.86 8.94 5.25
CA TYR A 297 6.55 10.07 4.37
C TYR A 297 7.15 9.89 2.97
N CYS A 298 8.43 9.53 2.89
CA CYS A 298 9.09 9.31 1.61
C CYS A 298 8.51 8.10 0.87
N ALA A 299 8.20 7.00 1.55
CA ALA A 299 7.57 5.83 0.92
C ALA A 299 6.17 6.15 0.39
N ILE A 300 5.38 6.94 1.12
CA ILE A 300 4.01 7.35 0.72
C ILE A 300 4.06 8.27 -0.51
N THR A 301 5.00 9.22 -0.55
CA THR A 301 5.01 10.32 -1.52
C THR A 301 5.97 10.15 -2.69
N GLN A 302 6.95 9.26 -2.59
CA GLN A 302 7.99 9.06 -3.61
C GLN A 302 8.06 7.59 -4.04
N LEU A 303 7.51 7.30 -5.21
CA LEU A 303 7.43 5.92 -5.70
C LEU A 303 8.60 5.56 -6.62
N ASP A 304 9.33 6.53 -7.17
CA ASP A 304 10.53 6.29 -7.95
C ASP A 304 11.79 6.29 -7.08
N PHE A 305 12.83 5.62 -7.57
CA PHE A 305 14.08 5.44 -6.83
C PHE A 305 14.78 6.75 -6.48
N THR A 306 14.89 7.64 -7.45
CA THR A 306 15.60 8.92 -7.28
C THR A 306 14.86 9.83 -6.31
N GLY A 307 13.55 9.98 -6.47
CA GLY A 307 12.68 10.76 -5.59
C GLY A 307 12.71 10.26 -4.15
N TYR A 308 12.61 8.95 -3.95
CA TYR A 308 12.65 8.35 -2.62
C TYR A 308 14.00 8.57 -1.93
N HIS A 309 15.10 8.29 -2.62
CA HIS A 309 16.44 8.47 -2.07
C HIS A 309 16.72 9.94 -1.73
N ASN A 310 16.39 10.86 -2.63
CA ASN A 310 16.54 12.29 -2.40
C ASN A 310 15.69 12.76 -1.20
N CYS A 311 14.45 12.28 -1.08
CA CYS A 311 13.58 12.60 0.04
C CYS A 311 14.21 12.18 1.39
N LEU A 312 14.72 10.95 1.48
CA LEU A 312 15.39 10.50 2.71
C LEU A 312 16.63 11.34 3.03
N MET A 313 17.47 11.62 2.04
CA MET A 313 18.71 12.37 2.22
C MET A 313 18.45 13.82 2.64
N THR A 314 17.57 14.53 1.93
CA THR A 314 17.22 15.92 2.25
C THR A 314 16.65 16.04 3.66
N ARG A 315 15.76 15.12 4.07
CA ARG A 315 15.16 15.15 5.40
C ARG A 315 16.15 14.74 6.50
N ALA A 316 17.05 13.80 6.23
CA ALA A 316 18.14 13.47 7.14
C ALA A 316 19.08 14.67 7.36
N SER A 317 19.45 15.39 6.29
CA SER A 317 20.24 16.61 6.40
C SER A 317 19.53 17.72 7.16
N ALA A 318 18.22 17.91 6.94
CA ALA A 318 17.43 18.91 7.66
C ALA A 318 17.34 18.61 9.16
N LEU A 319 17.17 17.34 9.55
CA LEU A 319 17.17 16.94 10.96
C LEU A 319 18.54 17.15 11.62
N ALA A 320 19.64 16.77 10.93
CA ALA A 320 20.99 16.98 11.44
C ALA A 320 21.32 18.47 11.62
N ALA A 321 20.85 19.32 10.71
CA ALA A 321 20.98 20.77 10.84
C ALA A 321 20.18 21.29 12.06
N ALA A 322 18.95 20.82 12.26
CA ALA A 322 18.11 21.22 13.40
C ALA A 322 18.72 20.82 14.75
N SER A 323 19.27 19.60 14.88
CA SER A 323 19.95 19.17 16.11
C SER A 323 21.19 20.00 16.42
N SER A 324 21.99 20.30 15.39
CA SER A 324 23.21 21.12 15.55
C SER A 324 22.91 22.56 15.99
N GLY A 325 21.78 23.12 15.55
CA GLY A 325 21.31 24.43 15.99
C GLY A 325 20.83 24.44 17.44
N GLN A 326 20.24 23.34 17.91
CA GLN A 326 19.79 23.19 19.30
C GLN A 326 20.97 23.08 20.27
N ASP A 327 22.03 22.35 19.90
CA ASP A 327 23.26 22.25 20.70
C ASP A 327 24.04 23.58 20.75
N ALA A 328 23.96 24.40 19.69
CA ALA A 328 24.55 25.74 19.68
C ALA A 328 23.80 26.71 20.61
N ILE A 329 22.47 26.62 20.68
CA ILE A 329 21.64 27.47 21.56
C ILE A 329 21.81 27.08 23.03
N THR A 330 21.87 25.79 23.36
CA THR A 330 22.13 25.33 24.74
C THR A 330 23.53 25.73 25.21
N SER A 331 24.53 25.65 24.33
CA SER A 331 25.90 26.11 24.60
C SER A 331 25.97 27.63 24.82
N ALA A 332 25.25 28.42 24.01
CA ALA A 332 25.18 29.87 24.17
C ALA A 332 24.43 30.27 25.46
N ALA A 333 23.35 29.58 25.81
CA ALA A 333 22.61 29.81 27.05
C ALA A 333 23.46 29.47 28.30
N PHE A 334 24.27 28.41 28.24
CA PHE A 334 25.24 28.08 29.30
C PHE A 334 26.33 29.15 29.42
N LEU A 335 26.83 29.71 28.32
CA LEU A 335 27.81 30.81 28.33
C LEU A 335 27.23 32.11 28.93
N VAL A 336 25.96 32.41 28.64
CA VAL A 336 25.27 33.60 29.18
C VAL A 336 24.95 33.42 30.67
N LEU A 337 24.52 32.24 31.11
CA LEU A 337 24.30 31.97 32.54
C LEU A 337 25.60 31.99 33.35
N THR A 338 26.69 31.44 32.82
CA THR A 338 27.99 31.43 33.51
C THR A 338 28.59 32.83 33.63
N THR A 339 28.47 33.67 32.59
CA THR A 339 28.88 35.07 32.67
C THR A 339 28.01 35.88 33.65
N ALA A 340 26.69 35.65 33.69
CA ALA A 340 25.80 36.30 34.66
C ALA A 340 26.10 35.91 36.12
N ILE A 341 26.46 34.65 36.38
CA ILE A 341 26.84 34.17 37.73
C ILE A 341 28.18 34.78 38.16
N ILE A 342 29.16 34.92 37.25
CA ILE A 342 30.45 35.56 37.56
C ILE A 342 30.27 37.05 37.92
N PHE A 343 29.35 37.77 37.27
CA PHE A 343 29.05 39.17 37.62
C PHE A 343 28.30 39.36 38.94
N LEU A 344 27.58 38.34 39.43
CA LEU A 344 26.87 38.37 40.72
C LEU A 344 27.78 38.03 41.92
N VAL A 345 28.91 37.37 41.70
CA VAL A 345 29.90 37.03 42.75
C VAL A 345 30.96 38.14 42.94
N LEU A 346 31.03 39.12 42.02
CA LEU A 346 31.97 40.25 42.06
C LEU A 346 31.35 41.58 42.51
N ARG A 347 30.27 41.56 43.30
CA ARG A 347 29.71 42.74 43.95
C ARG A 347 29.67 42.63 45.47
#